data_AF-A0A387H6Y8-F1
#
_entry.id   AF-A0A387H6Y8-F1
#
_cell.length_a   1.000
_cell.length_b   1.000
_cell.length_c   1.000
_cell.angle_alpha   90.00
_cell.angle_beta   90.00
_cell.angle_gamma   90.00
#
_symmetry.space_group_name_H-M   'P 1'
#
loop_
_entity.id
_entity.type
_entity.pdbx_description
1 polymer ?
#
loop_
_entity_poly.entity_id
_entity_poly.type
_entity_poly.pdbx_seq_one_letter_code
_entity_poly.pdbx_strand_id
1 'polypeptide(L)'
;MSPSTARRARSDWMDRDHESHAEITGIRGQQPTAGELLFRKRQRMNDMALAGRACRRRRVAGYVQVTFGEAPADVEQMLRTEAVRRGWHMTRMFVDPAGMLPPMQRKDWLMVRRYVHEGFADGVIVLNRRHISPDADEYLAQLAFLCGRPAFVALVVPETAA
;
A
#
# COMPACT_ATOMS: atom_id res chain seq x y z
N MET A 1 42.74 -55.70 6.38
CA MET A 1 42.66 -54.24 6.54
C MET A 1 41.26 -53.80 6.08
N SER A 2 40.43 -53.29 6.98
CA SER A 2 39.15 -52.59 6.71
C SER A 2 39.43 -51.18 6.11
N PRO A 3 38.45 -50.35 5.59
CA PRO A 3 37.03 -50.24 6.00
C PRO A 3 35.94 -49.76 4.98
N SER A 4 34.68 -49.86 5.44
CA SER A 4 33.51 -48.95 5.33
C SER A 4 32.94 -48.42 3.99
N THR A 5 31.64 -48.68 3.78
CA THR A 5 30.65 -47.67 3.39
C THR A 5 29.31 -47.88 4.10
N ALA A 6 29.08 -47.11 5.17
CA ALA A 6 27.74 -46.78 5.65
C ALA A 6 27.37 -45.40 5.11
N ARG A 7 26.31 -45.28 4.31
CA ARG A 7 25.65 -43.98 4.10
C ARG A 7 24.18 -44.08 3.66
N ARG A 8 23.31 -43.89 4.65
CA ARG A 8 22.07 -43.08 4.63
C ARG A 8 20.93 -43.51 3.69
N ALA A 9 20.06 -44.36 4.22
CA ALA A 9 18.63 -44.11 4.20
C ALA A 9 18.31 -43.02 5.23
N ARG A 10 17.91 -41.79 4.82
CA ARG A 10 17.37 -40.78 5.76
C ARG A 10 16.67 -39.54 5.17
N SER A 11 16.23 -39.54 3.91
CA SER A 11 15.61 -38.33 3.31
C SER A 11 14.38 -38.63 2.45
N ASP A 12 13.61 -39.68 2.76
CA ASP A 12 12.47 -40.08 1.92
C ASP A 12 11.13 -40.11 2.69
N TRP A 13 11.16 -39.79 4.00
CA TRP A 13 9.98 -39.83 4.87
C TRP A 13 9.40 -38.45 5.17
N MET A 14 10.21 -37.38 5.17
CA MET A 14 9.70 -36.01 5.39
C MET A 14 9.04 -35.40 4.14
N ASP A 15 9.46 -35.80 2.94
CA ASP A 15 8.87 -35.28 1.69
C ASP A 15 7.49 -35.89 1.41
N ARG A 16 7.29 -37.16 1.80
CA ARG A 16 6.00 -37.88 1.65
C ARG A 16 4.89 -37.31 2.53
N ASP A 17 5.20 -36.86 3.74
CA ASP A 17 4.21 -36.22 4.61
C ASP A 17 3.83 -34.82 4.11
N HIS A 18 4.76 -34.13 3.44
CA HIS A 18 4.51 -32.81 2.85
C HIS A 18 3.62 -32.89 1.60
N GLU A 19 3.80 -33.91 0.75
CA GLU A 19 2.90 -34.20 -0.39
C GLU A 19 1.53 -34.69 0.08
N SER A 20 1.47 -35.57 1.08
CA SER A 20 0.22 -36.15 1.58
C SER A 20 -0.70 -35.09 2.24
N HIS A 21 -0.14 -34.10 2.92
CA HIS A 21 -0.93 -33.00 3.49
C HIS A 21 -1.46 -32.02 2.43
N ALA A 22 -0.73 -31.84 1.33
CA ALA A 22 -1.16 -30.97 0.22
C ALA A 22 -2.31 -31.59 -0.57
N GLU A 23 -2.34 -32.92 -0.71
CA GLU A 23 -3.41 -33.64 -1.40
C GLU A 23 -4.72 -33.70 -0.61
N ILE A 24 -4.65 -33.81 0.73
CA ILE A 24 -5.84 -33.93 1.59
C ILE A 24 -6.56 -32.59 1.78
N THR A 25 -5.88 -31.45 1.62
CA THR A 25 -6.45 -30.13 1.89
C THR A 25 -7.02 -29.42 0.67
N GLY A 26 -6.75 -29.87 -0.56
CA GLY A 26 -7.33 -29.29 -1.80
C GLY A 26 -7.06 -27.79 -2.03
N ILE A 27 -6.33 -27.14 -1.14
CA ILE A 27 -5.99 -25.72 -1.21
C ILE A 27 -4.54 -25.66 -1.65
N ARG A 28 -4.31 -25.87 -2.95
CA ARG A 28 -3.15 -25.25 -3.60
C ARG A 28 -3.49 -23.76 -3.71
N GLY A 29 -3.47 -23.08 -2.56
CA GLY A 29 -3.81 -21.67 -2.45
C GLY A 29 -2.90 -20.91 -3.40
N GLN A 30 -3.49 -20.29 -4.42
CA GLN A 30 -2.77 -19.48 -5.37
C GLN A 30 -1.92 -18.47 -4.59
N GLN A 31 -0.61 -18.44 -4.87
CA GLN A 31 0.29 -17.52 -4.18
C GLN A 31 -0.22 -16.09 -4.43
N PRO A 32 -0.33 -15.25 -3.39
CA PRO A 32 -0.83 -13.90 -3.56
C PRO A 32 0.00 -13.11 -4.56
N THR A 33 -0.64 -12.29 -5.38
CA THR A 33 0.10 -11.40 -6.28
C THR A 33 0.83 -10.32 -5.49
N ALA A 34 1.85 -9.70 -6.08
CA ALA A 34 2.54 -8.58 -5.45
C ALA A 34 1.57 -7.42 -5.11
N GLY A 35 0.56 -7.17 -5.95
CA GLY A 35 -0.47 -6.17 -5.71
C GLY A 35 -1.34 -6.50 -4.49
N GLU A 36 -1.74 -7.76 -4.34
CA GLU A 36 -2.51 -8.22 -3.17
C GLU A 36 -1.72 -8.09 -1.86
N LEU A 37 -0.42 -8.40 -1.89
CA LEU A 37 0.45 -8.22 -0.73
C LEU A 37 0.55 -6.74 -0.33
N LEU A 38 0.71 -5.84 -1.29
CA LEU A 38 0.74 -4.39 -1.04
C LEU A 38 -0.60 -3.89 -0.49
N PHE A 39 -1.71 -4.32 -1.09
CA PHE A 39 -3.06 -3.99 -0.63
C PHE A 39 -3.28 -4.40 0.84
N ARG A 40 -2.95 -5.66 1.17
CA ARG A 40 -3.08 -6.18 2.55
C ARG A 40 -2.22 -5.40 3.53
N LYS A 41 -0.98 -5.06 3.13
CA LYS A 41 -0.06 -4.30 3.98
C LYS A 41 -0.58 -2.88 4.24
N ARG A 42 -1.08 -2.19 3.21
CA ARG A 42 -1.69 -0.87 3.38
C ARG A 42 -2.96 -0.93 4.22
N GLN A 43 -3.85 -1.89 3.99
CA GLN A 43 -5.07 -2.05 4.80
C GLN A 43 -4.73 -2.21 6.27
N ARG A 44 -3.82 -3.12 6.61
CA ARG A 44 -3.38 -3.32 8.00
C ARG A 44 -2.85 -2.04 8.65
N MET A 45 -2.11 -1.21 7.91
CA MET A 45 -1.64 0.08 8.41
C MET A 45 -2.78 1.08 8.60
N ASN A 46 -3.73 1.13 7.66
CA ASN A 46 -4.88 2.04 7.71
C ASN A 46 -5.88 1.69 8.82
N ASP A 47 -6.12 0.40 9.08
CA ASP A 47 -7.12 -0.04 10.06
C ASP A 47 -6.85 0.53 11.45
N MET A 48 -5.57 0.60 11.85
CA MET A 48 -5.15 1.21 13.10
C MET A 48 -5.49 2.72 13.18
N ALA A 49 -5.31 3.46 12.09
CA ALA A 49 -5.62 4.89 12.02
C ALA A 49 -7.12 5.18 11.95
N LEU A 50 -7.88 4.25 11.35
CA LEU A 50 -9.32 4.40 11.15
C LEU A 50 -10.14 3.95 12.36
N ALA A 51 -9.65 3.03 13.20
CA ALA A 51 -10.35 2.56 14.40
C ALA A 51 -10.66 3.68 15.43
N GLY A 52 -9.84 4.73 15.52
CA GLY A 52 -9.80 5.60 16.69
C GLY A 52 -10.70 6.85 16.75
N ARG A 53 -11.56 7.16 15.77
CA ARG A 53 -12.28 8.48 15.74
C ARG A 53 -13.65 8.43 15.07
N ALA A 54 -14.59 7.67 15.62
CA ALA A 54 -15.95 7.51 15.07
C ALA A 54 -16.78 8.82 15.05
N CYS A 55 -16.52 9.76 15.97
CA CYS A 55 -17.41 10.91 16.19
C CYS A 55 -17.11 12.17 15.35
N ARG A 56 -16.05 12.19 14.52
CA ARG A 56 -15.76 13.37 13.68
C ARG A 56 -15.44 13.01 12.24
N ARG A 57 -15.88 13.89 11.33
CA ARG A 57 -15.58 13.82 9.90
C ARG A 57 -14.05 13.78 9.70
N ARG A 58 -13.57 12.79 8.94
CA ARG A 58 -12.12 12.66 8.66
C ARG A 58 -11.68 13.76 7.70
N ARG A 59 -10.52 14.34 7.97
CA ARG A 59 -9.87 15.34 7.13
C ARG A 59 -8.84 14.65 6.25
N VAL A 60 -8.88 14.86 4.95
CA VAL A 60 -7.90 14.27 4.02
C VAL A 60 -7.24 15.33 3.16
N ALA A 61 -5.94 15.18 2.92
CA ALA A 61 -5.26 15.91 1.86
C ALA A 61 -5.39 15.13 0.54
N GLY A 62 -5.63 15.81 -0.57
CA GLY A 62 -5.53 15.23 -1.89
C GLY A 62 -4.11 15.37 -2.43
N TYR A 63 -3.63 14.36 -3.14
CA TYR A 63 -2.33 14.42 -3.80
C TYR A 63 -2.39 13.87 -5.22
N VAL A 64 -1.78 14.61 -6.15
CA VAL A 64 -1.64 14.22 -7.55
C VAL A 64 -0.20 14.45 -8.00
N GLN A 65 0.47 13.39 -8.43
CA GLN A 65 1.59 13.53 -9.35
C GLN A 65 1.01 13.56 -10.76
N VAL A 66 1.24 14.63 -11.52
CA VAL A 66 0.79 14.71 -12.91
C VAL A 66 1.48 13.61 -13.72
N THR A 67 0.71 12.82 -14.45
CA THR A 67 1.26 11.84 -15.39
C THR A 67 1.03 12.33 -16.83
N PHE A 68 1.86 11.89 -17.77
CA PHE A 68 1.69 12.26 -19.18
C PHE A 68 0.36 11.71 -19.70
N GLY A 69 -0.50 12.59 -20.21
CA GLY A 69 -1.80 12.24 -20.78
C GLY A 69 -2.99 12.30 -19.81
N GLU A 70 -2.77 12.57 -18.52
CA GLU A 70 -3.85 12.82 -17.56
C GLU A 70 -4.03 14.33 -17.32
N ALA A 71 -5.26 14.82 -17.43
CA ALA A 71 -5.59 16.16 -16.99
C ALA A 71 -5.63 16.19 -15.45
N PRO A 72 -4.81 17.00 -14.76
CA PRO A 72 -4.75 17.01 -13.29
C PRO A 72 -6.10 17.35 -12.64
N ALA A 73 -6.91 18.16 -13.31
CA ALA A 73 -8.24 18.56 -12.86
C ALA A 73 -9.22 17.37 -12.76
N ASP A 74 -9.14 16.42 -13.70
CA ASP A 74 -10.00 15.23 -13.71
C ASP A 74 -9.67 14.33 -12.52
N VAL A 75 -8.37 14.11 -12.30
CA VAL A 75 -7.89 13.35 -11.14
C VAL A 75 -8.31 14.04 -9.84
N GLU A 76 -8.14 15.35 -9.73
CA GLU A 76 -8.61 16.13 -8.57
C GLU A 76 -10.11 15.94 -8.33
N GLN A 77 -10.93 16.00 -9.38
CA GLN A 77 -12.37 15.81 -9.27
C GLN A 77 -12.74 14.38 -8.83
N MET A 78 -11.99 13.37 -9.27
CA MET A 78 -12.15 12.00 -8.79
C MET A 78 -11.82 11.89 -7.29
N LEU A 79 -10.74 12.52 -6.83
CA LEU A 79 -10.37 12.56 -5.41
C LEU A 79 -11.44 13.28 -4.57
N ARG A 80 -11.99 14.39 -5.06
CA ARG A 80 -13.09 15.13 -4.42
C ARG A 80 -14.33 14.25 -4.27
N THR A 81 -14.75 13.62 -5.36
CA THR A 81 -15.91 12.73 -5.40
C THR A 81 -15.75 11.57 -4.41
N GLU A 82 -14.58 10.93 -4.40
CA GLU A 82 -14.31 9.81 -3.50
C GLU A 82 -14.27 10.24 -2.03
N ALA A 83 -13.69 11.40 -1.72
CA ALA A 83 -13.71 11.95 -0.37
C ALA A 83 -15.16 12.21 0.11
N VAL A 84 -16.01 12.78 -0.75
CA VAL A 84 -17.44 13.00 -0.45
C VAL A 84 -18.15 11.67 -0.22
N ARG A 85 -17.95 10.68 -1.10
CA ARG A 85 -18.55 9.34 -0.99
C ARG A 85 -18.23 8.64 0.33
N ARG A 86 -17.02 8.84 0.86
CA ARG A 86 -16.59 8.29 2.15
C ARG A 86 -16.98 9.14 3.37
N GLY A 87 -17.71 10.24 3.16
CA GLY A 87 -18.05 11.20 4.20
C GLY A 87 -16.83 11.93 4.76
N TRP A 88 -15.75 12.07 3.99
CA TRP A 88 -14.53 12.78 4.40
C TRP A 88 -14.55 14.23 3.91
N HIS A 89 -13.79 15.10 4.56
CA HIS A 89 -13.60 16.49 4.18
C HIS A 89 -12.20 16.65 3.59
N MET A 90 -12.10 17.03 2.32
CA MET A 90 -10.81 17.32 1.71
C MET A 90 -10.36 18.73 2.07
N THR A 91 -9.22 18.84 2.74
CA THR A 91 -8.74 20.12 3.28
C THR A 91 -7.88 20.89 2.28
N ARG A 92 -7.03 20.18 1.52
CA ARG A 92 -6.09 20.79 0.57
C ARG A 92 -5.71 19.81 -0.53
N MET A 93 -5.44 20.33 -1.72
CA MET A 93 -4.86 19.59 -2.85
C MET A 93 -3.38 19.96 -3.00
N PHE A 94 -2.55 18.96 -3.29
CA PHE A 94 -1.12 19.08 -3.54
C PHE A 94 -0.82 18.45 -4.89
N VAL A 95 -0.03 19.13 -5.73
CA VAL A 95 0.21 18.73 -7.11
C VAL A 95 1.70 18.84 -7.43
N ASP A 96 2.33 17.72 -7.71
CA ASP A 96 3.69 17.71 -8.29
C ASP A 96 3.60 17.63 -9.81
N PRO A 97 4.45 18.37 -10.54
CA PRO A 97 4.50 18.31 -12.00
C PRO A 97 4.95 16.92 -12.48
N ALA A 98 4.70 16.65 -13.75
CA ALA A 98 5.10 15.40 -14.37
C ALA A 98 6.62 15.22 -14.33
N GLY A 99 7.05 13.99 -14.04
CA GLY A 99 8.46 13.64 -13.96
C GLY A 99 8.67 12.33 -13.24
N MET A 100 9.88 11.77 -13.36
CA MET A 100 10.28 10.52 -12.72
C MET A 100 11.00 10.74 -11.38
N LEU A 101 10.77 11.89 -10.74
CA LEU A 101 11.42 12.17 -9.45
C LEU A 101 10.94 11.16 -8.39
N PRO A 102 11.84 10.62 -7.58
CA PRO A 102 11.48 9.89 -6.36
C PRO A 102 10.62 10.78 -5.43
N PRO A 103 9.71 10.24 -4.61
CA PRO A 103 8.86 11.00 -3.70
C PRO A 103 9.65 11.92 -2.77
N MET A 104 10.86 11.51 -2.36
CA MET A 104 11.74 12.30 -1.51
C MET A 104 12.26 13.59 -2.16
N GLN A 105 12.11 13.75 -3.48
CA GLN A 105 12.53 14.92 -4.25
C GLN A 105 11.34 15.73 -4.77
N ARG A 106 10.11 15.28 -4.48
CA ARG A 106 8.88 15.92 -4.91
C ARG A 106 8.40 16.92 -3.87
N LYS A 107 8.37 18.19 -4.26
CA LYS A 107 8.09 19.30 -3.34
C LYS A 107 6.74 19.15 -2.66
N ASP A 108 5.70 18.89 -3.44
CA ASP A 108 4.32 18.86 -2.92
C ASP A 108 4.05 17.56 -2.15
N TRP A 109 4.68 16.44 -2.52
CA TRP A 109 4.69 15.23 -1.69
C TRP A 109 5.32 15.44 -0.32
N LEU A 110 6.48 16.11 -0.24
CA LEU A 110 7.12 16.44 1.04
C LEU A 110 6.22 17.34 1.89
N MET A 111 5.48 18.26 1.25
CA MET A 111 4.47 19.09 1.91
C MET A 111 3.30 18.27 2.45
N VAL A 112 2.78 17.29 1.68
CA VAL A 112 1.75 16.34 2.16
C VAL A 112 2.21 15.61 3.41
N ARG A 113 3.44 15.06 3.38
CA ARG A 113 4.03 14.35 4.51
C ARG A 113 4.08 15.21 5.76
N ARG A 114 4.57 16.45 5.63
CA ARG A 114 4.61 17.42 6.73
C ARG A 114 3.21 17.77 7.22
N TYR A 115 2.29 18.06 6.30
CA TYR A 115 0.92 18.48 6.61
C TYR A 115 0.11 17.42 7.36
N VAL A 116 0.25 16.15 6.96
CA VAL A 116 -0.32 15.00 7.69
C VAL A 116 0.40 14.81 9.03
N HIS A 117 1.73 14.88 9.05
CA HIS A 117 2.51 14.70 10.26
C HIS A 117 2.14 15.75 11.33
N GLU A 118 1.98 17.01 10.96
CA GLU A 118 1.58 18.11 11.85
C GLU A 118 0.09 18.04 12.29
N GLY A 119 -0.68 17.08 11.77
CA GLY A 119 -2.06 16.82 12.22
C GLY A 119 -3.12 17.69 11.56
N PHE A 120 -2.79 18.38 10.45
CA PHE A 120 -3.77 19.15 9.68
C PHE A 120 -4.72 18.25 8.86
N ALA A 121 -4.26 17.05 8.50
CA ALA A 121 -5.07 16.00 7.91
C ALA A 121 -4.91 14.69 8.67
N ASP A 122 -5.96 13.86 8.65
CA ASP A 122 -5.98 12.51 9.21
C ASP A 122 -5.45 11.47 8.23
N GLY A 123 -5.21 11.85 6.98
CA GLY A 123 -4.72 10.97 5.94
C GLY A 123 -4.58 11.69 4.61
N VAL A 124 -4.14 10.94 3.62
CA VAL A 124 -4.03 11.40 2.23
C VAL A 124 -4.89 10.52 1.33
N ILE A 125 -5.55 11.12 0.35
CA ILE A 125 -6.26 10.43 -0.72
C ILE A 125 -5.51 10.63 -2.04
N VAL A 126 -5.30 9.54 -2.76
CA VAL A 126 -4.50 9.48 -4.00
C VAL A 126 -5.21 8.57 -5.00
N LEU A 127 -5.04 8.79 -6.30
CA LEU A 127 -5.72 7.99 -7.32
C LEU A 127 -5.31 6.52 -7.25
N ASN A 128 -4.00 6.25 -7.32
CA ASN A 128 -3.44 4.91 -7.21
C ASN A 128 -1.99 4.99 -6.69
N ARG A 129 -1.36 3.83 -6.44
CA ARG A 129 0.00 3.79 -5.88
C ARG A 129 1.05 4.50 -6.73
N ARG A 130 0.90 4.55 -8.06
CA ARG A 130 1.92 5.10 -8.98
C ARG A 130 2.12 6.60 -8.81
N HIS A 131 1.08 7.33 -8.38
CA HIS A 131 1.24 8.75 -8.04
C HIS A 131 2.13 8.93 -6.81
N ILE A 132 2.18 7.96 -5.89
CA ILE A 132 3.17 7.94 -4.80
C ILE A 132 4.48 7.39 -5.34
N SER A 133 4.57 6.10 -5.63
CA SER A 133 5.72 5.52 -6.31
C SER A 133 5.34 4.27 -7.10
N PRO A 134 5.87 4.09 -8.33
CA PRO A 134 5.77 2.83 -9.05
C PRO A 134 6.65 1.73 -8.43
N ASP A 135 7.67 2.09 -7.63
CA ASP A 135 8.52 1.15 -6.89
C ASP A 135 7.82 0.69 -5.60
N ALA A 136 7.84 -0.61 -5.34
CA ALA A 136 7.11 -1.21 -4.22
C ALA A 136 7.74 -0.89 -2.87
N ASP A 137 9.08 -0.90 -2.77
CA ASP A 137 9.79 -0.68 -1.52
C ASP A 137 9.71 0.79 -1.12
N GLU A 138 9.87 1.69 -2.08
CA GLU A 138 9.72 3.12 -1.88
C GLU A 138 8.28 3.47 -1.49
N TYR A 139 7.29 2.88 -2.17
CA TYR A 139 5.89 3.03 -1.81
C TYR A 139 5.63 2.60 -0.36
N LEU A 140 6.14 1.44 0.06
CA LEU A 140 5.99 0.93 1.42
C LEU A 140 6.71 1.80 2.45
N ALA A 141 7.88 2.36 2.11
CA ALA A 141 8.58 3.31 2.97
C ALA A 141 7.76 4.58 3.20
N GLN A 142 7.09 5.08 2.14
CA GLN A 142 6.17 6.22 2.26
C GLN A 142 4.95 5.89 3.13
N LEU A 143 4.34 4.71 2.97
CA LEU A 143 3.22 4.28 3.81
C LEU A 143 3.64 4.18 5.28
N ALA A 144 4.79 3.55 5.56
CA ALA A 144 5.29 3.39 6.92
C ALA A 144 5.55 4.74 7.60
N PHE A 145 6.10 5.72 6.87
CA PHE A 145 6.27 7.08 7.40
C PHE A 145 4.94 7.73 7.79
N LEU A 146 3.94 7.68 6.89
CA LEU A 146 2.64 8.31 7.15
C LEU A 146 1.87 7.61 8.27
N CYS A 147 1.94 6.28 8.33
CA CYS A 147 1.25 5.46 9.32
C CYS A 147 2.02 5.32 10.65
N GLY A 148 3.19 5.94 10.79
CA GLY A 148 3.90 6.08 12.07
C GLY A 148 3.16 6.97 13.09
N ARG A 149 2.10 7.65 12.64
CA ARG A 149 1.06 8.33 13.43
C ARG A 149 -0.30 7.72 13.07
N PRO A 150 -1.40 8.01 13.80
CA PRO A 150 -2.74 7.54 13.42
C PRO A 150 -3.26 8.27 12.17
N ALA A 151 -2.54 8.15 11.05
CA ALA A 151 -2.88 8.64 9.74
C ALA A 151 -2.94 7.49 8.73
N PHE A 152 -3.69 7.68 7.64
CA PHE A 152 -3.94 6.64 6.65
C PHE A 152 -3.67 7.12 5.22
N VAL A 153 -3.50 6.16 4.30
CA VAL A 153 -3.40 6.42 2.86
C VAL A 153 -4.55 5.73 2.15
N ALA A 154 -5.44 6.51 1.55
CA ALA A 154 -6.56 6.00 0.77
C ALA A 154 -6.24 6.06 -0.72
N LEU A 155 -6.42 4.93 -1.40
CA LEU A 155 -6.38 4.87 -2.86
C LEU A 155 -7.81 4.83 -3.40
N VAL A 156 -8.07 5.56 -4.49
CA VAL A 156 -9.32 5.45 -5.26
C VAL A 156 -9.33 4.13 -6.03
N VAL A 157 -8.24 3.84 -6.74
CA VAL A 157 -7.97 2.58 -7.40
C VAL A 157 -6.95 1.82 -6.54
N PRO A 158 -7.33 0.68 -5.94
CA PRO A 158 -6.43 -0.09 -5.10
C PRO A 158 -5.23 -0.60 -5.89
N GLU A 159 -4.20 -1.04 -5.19
CA GLU A 159 -3.10 -1.80 -5.76
C GLU A 159 -3.70 -2.95 -6.55
N THR A 160 -3.45 -2.98 -7.86
CA THR A 160 -4.13 -3.91 -8.79
C THR A 160 -4.01 -5.33 -8.26
N ALA A 161 -5.13 -5.90 -7.84
CA ALA A 161 -5.35 -7.32 -7.80
C ALA A 161 -5.89 -7.70 -9.18
N ALA A 162 -4.98 -7.91 -10.12
CA ALA A 162 -5.24 -8.59 -11.39
C ALA A 162 -3.97 -9.34 -11.77
#